data_AF-A0A195FJC2-F1
#
_entry.id   AF-A0A195FJC2-F1
#
_cell.length_a   1.000
_cell.length_b   1.000
_cell.length_c   1.000
_cell.angle_alpha   90.00
_cell.angle_beta   90.00
_cell.angle_gamma   90.00
#
_symmetry.space_group_name_H-M   'P 1'
#
loop_
_entity.id
_entity.type
_entity.pdbx_description
1 polymer ?
#
loop_
_entity_poly.entity_id
_entity_poly.type
_entity_poly.pdbx_seq_one_letter_code
_entity_poly.pdbx_strand_id
1 'polypeptide(L)'
;MAGNETAVHATVSSTSSGARARSGTRRRRRRRWIRYDEEDRRRGVRRRARTAVPAGDLSKRNMAAGCCGAKKQRLGGGGGAAPSLSPCDGTAIRHGTPQSRKPATIAQPEMGFFCFDVLYCQLHQLDPPKAPNFSNEAFPLFVTWTIGKDMRLRGCIGTFNAMHLHAGLREYATTSAFKDSRFNPITRDELPRLHVSVSILRHFEDGVDYLDWEVGVHGIRIEFHNEKGNKRTATYLPSVAMEQGWDQIQTIDSLLHKGGFKGLVTPDIRRSLKLTRYQSEEVTVSYQDYMTHCHNRRC
;
A
#
# COMPACT_ATOMS: atom_id res chain seq x y z
N MET A 1 30.33 43.44 57.63
CA MET A 1 31.13 42.32 58.16
C MET A 1 31.42 41.38 57.01
N ALA A 2 32.71 41.14 56.78
CA ALA A 2 33.26 40.39 55.67
C ALA A 2 33.40 38.89 55.99
N GLY A 3 33.60 38.09 54.96
CA GLY A 3 33.92 36.65 54.96
C GLY A 3 33.21 36.02 53.75
N ASN A 4 33.78 35.92 52.54
CA ASN A 4 35.09 35.48 52.05
C ASN A 4 35.37 33.98 52.21
N GLU A 5 35.99 33.41 51.17
CA GLU A 5 36.67 32.09 51.06
C GLU A 5 35.80 30.86 50.72
N THR A 6 36.17 29.94 49.81
CA THR A 6 37.14 29.84 48.70
C THR A 6 36.84 28.52 47.98
N ALA A 7 37.06 28.45 46.67
CA ALA A 7 37.13 27.20 45.91
C ALA A 7 38.54 26.59 46.03
N VAL A 8 38.65 25.26 46.12
CA VAL A 8 39.89 24.52 45.83
C VAL A 8 39.61 23.20 45.10
N HIS A 9 40.41 23.01 44.05
CA HIS A 9 40.53 21.83 43.18
C HIS A 9 40.93 20.56 43.94
N ALA A 10 40.54 19.40 43.41
CA ALA A 10 41.28 18.15 43.60
C ALA A 10 41.41 17.38 42.28
N THR A 11 42.63 16.91 42.09
CA THR A 11 43.25 16.38 40.88
C THR A 11 43.00 14.88 40.70
N VAL A 12 43.22 14.44 39.47
CA VAL A 12 43.15 13.08 38.91
C VAL A 12 43.98 12.06 39.69
N SER A 13 43.43 10.86 39.90
CA SER A 13 44.24 9.63 39.98
C SER A 13 43.49 8.43 39.41
N SER A 14 44.13 7.85 38.40
CA SER A 14 43.79 6.65 37.64
C SER A 14 43.92 5.38 38.46
N THR A 15 42.91 4.52 38.43
CA THR A 15 43.08 3.07 38.63
C THR A 15 42.21 2.30 37.65
N SER A 16 42.90 1.50 36.84
CA SER A 16 42.39 0.53 35.88
C SER A 16 41.57 -0.57 36.56
N SER A 17 40.36 -0.81 36.06
CA SER A 17 39.67 -2.09 36.21
C SER A 17 38.72 -2.27 35.03
N GLY A 18 39.13 -3.15 34.11
CA GLY A 18 38.38 -3.48 32.90
C GLY A 18 37.10 -4.25 33.24
N ALA A 19 35.96 -3.56 33.20
CA ALA A 19 34.64 -4.19 33.20
C ALA A 19 34.07 -4.17 31.77
N ARG A 20 34.16 -5.32 31.10
CA ARG A 20 33.62 -5.57 29.75
C ARG A 20 32.09 -5.61 29.83
N ALA A 21 31.43 -4.46 29.62
CA ALA A 21 29.98 -4.37 29.61
C ALA A 21 29.39 -5.07 28.38
N ARG A 22 28.77 -6.23 28.60
CA ARG A 22 27.94 -6.95 27.63
C ARG A 22 26.63 -6.18 27.42
N SER A 23 26.56 -5.30 26.43
CA SER A 23 25.29 -4.70 25.96
C SER A 23 24.60 -5.62 24.95
N GLY A 24 24.12 -6.78 25.42
CA GLY A 24 23.25 -7.67 24.67
C GLY A 24 21.85 -7.67 25.26
N THR A 25 20.82 -7.72 24.40
CA THR A 25 19.40 -8.03 24.71
C THR A 25 18.38 -6.88 24.87
N ARG A 26 18.34 -5.94 23.92
CA ARG A 26 17.04 -5.28 23.55
C ARG A 26 16.66 -5.39 22.06
N ARG A 27 17.57 -5.84 21.19
CA ARG A 27 17.36 -5.93 19.72
C ARG A 27 16.69 -7.21 19.19
N ARG A 28 16.41 -8.21 20.04
CA ARG A 28 15.90 -9.52 19.55
C ARG A 28 14.38 -9.59 19.34
N ARG A 29 13.56 -8.68 19.90
CA ARG A 29 12.08 -8.80 19.82
C ARG A 29 11.47 -8.29 18.50
N ARG A 30 12.05 -7.30 17.82
CA ARG A 30 11.57 -6.83 16.50
C ARG A 30 11.88 -7.79 15.34
N ARG A 31 12.94 -8.62 15.47
CA ARG A 31 13.35 -9.59 14.45
C ARG A 31 12.37 -10.76 14.25
N ARG A 32 11.48 -11.03 15.21
CA ARG A 32 10.55 -12.17 15.14
C ARG A 32 9.34 -11.91 14.25
N TRP A 33 8.88 -10.66 14.14
CA TRP A 33 7.65 -10.30 13.43
C TRP A 33 7.81 -10.28 11.90
N ILE A 34 8.98 -9.84 11.39
CA ILE A 34 9.28 -9.85 9.94
C ILE A 34 9.32 -11.28 9.38
N ARG A 35 9.74 -12.25 10.21
CA ARG A 35 9.71 -13.65 9.78
C ARG A 35 8.27 -14.15 9.59
N TYR A 36 7.29 -13.59 10.30
CA TYR A 36 5.88 -13.98 10.18
C TYR A 36 5.27 -13.48 8.87
N ASP A 37 5.47 -12.21 8.50
CA ASP A 37 4.98 -11.64 7.22
C ASP A 37 5.60 -12.37 6.01
N GLU A 38 6.89 -12.73 6.07
CA GLU A 38 7.56 -13.43 4.98
C GLU A 38 7.35 -14.97 5.01
N GLU A 39 7.18 -15.60 6.19
CA GLU A 39 6.78 -17.02 6.30
C GLU A 39 5.33 -17.24 5.88
N ASP A 40 4.38 -16.37 6.21
CA ASP A 40 2.99 -16.53 5.77
C ASP A 40 2.87 -16.34 4.26
N ARG A 41 3.60 -15.36 3.68
CA ARG A 41 3.72 -15.24 2.22
C ARG A 41 4.34 -16.49 1.58
N ARG A 42 5.29 -17.17 2.24
CA ARG A 42 5.90 -18.43 1.75
C ARG A 42 5.02 -19.68 2.01
N ARG A 43 4.21 -19.71 3.07
CA ARG A 43 3.34 -20.85 3.44
C ARG A 43 2.06 -20.87 2.60
N GLY A 44 1.51 -19.71 2.23
CA GLY A 44 0.38 -19.60 1.30
C GLY A 44 0.70 -20.17 -0.09
N VAL A 45 1.91 -19.96 -0.59
CA VAL A 45 2.36 -20.49 -1.89
C VAL A 45 2.53 -22.01 -1.88
N ARG A 46 2.94 -22.62 -0.74
CA ARG A 46 3.20 -24.07 -0.66
C ARG A 46 1.94 -24.94 -0.56
N ARG A 47 0.79 -24.40 -0.12
CA ARG A 47 -0.46 -25.18 -0.04
C ARG A 47 -1.16 -25.39 -1.38
N ARG A 48 -0.75 -24.71 -2.46
CA ARG A 48 -1.30 -24.87 -3.82
C ARG A 48 -0.56 -25.88 -4.71
N ALA A 49 0.47 -26.55 -4.21
CA ALA A 49 1.25 -27.52 -5.00
C ALA A 49 1.24 -28.91 -4.36
N ARG A 50 0.08 -29.59 -4.33
CA ARG A 50 -0.05 -31.05 -4.17
C ARG A 50 -1.51 -31.50 -4.35
N THR A 51 -1.92 -31.62 -5.60
CA THR A 51 -2.91 -32.59 -6.08
C THR A 51 -2.67 -32.78 -7.57
N ALA A 52 -1.70 -33.64 -7.90
CA ALA A 52 -1.55 -34.20 -9.23
C ALA A 52 -2.41 -35.47 -9.28
N VAL A 53 -3.38 -35.50 -10.19
CA VAL A 53 -4.13 -36.70 -10.59
C VAL A 53 -3.51 -37.19 -11.90
N PRO A 54 -3.17 -38.48 -12.06
CA PRO A 54 -2.38 -38.94 -13.19
C PRO A 54 -3.24 -39.15 -14.46
N ALA A 55 -2.57 -38.97 -15.60
CA ALA A 55 -3.09 -39.26 -16.93
C ALA A 55 -3.11 -40.77 -17.20
N GLY A 56 -4.18 -41.22 -17.87
CA GLY A 56 -4.30 -42.57 -18.46
C GLY A 56 -4.99 -42.45 -19.80
N ASP A 57 -4.27 -42.78 -20.87
CA ASP A 57 -4.66 -42.80 -22.27
C ASP A 57 -5.17 -44.20 -22.66
N LEU A 58 -6.24 -44.30 -23.47
CA LEU A 58 -6.53 -45.47 -24.32
C LEU A 58 -7.73 -45.22 -25.25
N SER A 59 -7.45 -45.19 -26.55
CA SER A 59 -8.43 -45.14 -27.63
C SER A 59 -9.08 -46.51 -27.91
N LYS A 60 -10.38 -46.54 -28.30
CA LYS A 60 -10.93 -47.17 -29.53
C LYS A 60 -12.44 -47.50 -29.43
N ARG A 61 -13.12 -47.28 -30.59
CA ARG A 61 -14.26 -47.99 -31.20
C ARG A 61 -15.72 -47.63 -30.83
N ASN A 62 -16.35 -46.94 -31.80
CA ASN A 62 -17.43 -47.39 -32.72
C ASN A 62 -18.93 -47.47 -32.33
N MET A 63 -19.71 -46.95 -33.29
CA MET A 63 -21.05 -47.33 -33.81
C MET A 63 -22.33 -46.59 -33.36
N ALA A 64 -22.89 -45.87 -34.35
CA ALA A 64 -24.29 -45.82 -34.84
C ALA A 64 -25.39 -45.24 -33.91
N ALA A 65 -26.49 -44.59 -34.36
CA ALA A 65 -27.23 -44.59 -35.62
C ALA A 65 -28.23 -43.39 -35.70
N GLY A 66 -28.69 -43.06 -36.92
CA GLY A 66 -30.04 -42.52 -37.27
C GLY A 66 -30.22 -40.99 -37.26
N CYS A 67 -30.29 -40.23 -38.38
CA CYS A 67 -31.19 -40.19 -39.55
C CYS A 67 -32.43 -39.25 -39.43
N CYS A 68 -32.63 -38.49 -40.52
CA CYS A 68 -33.85 -37.75 -40.99
C CYS A 68 -34.14 -36.38 -40.31
N GLY A 69 -34.52 -35.29 -40.98
CA GLY A 69 -34.93 -35.00 -42.35
C GLY A 69 -35.30 -33.51 -42.51
N ALA A 70 -35.38 -33.04 -43.76
CA ALA A 70 -35.34 -31.64 -44.21
C ALA A 70 -36.67 -30.84 -44.17
N LYS A 71 -36.60 -29.49 -44.23
CA LYS A 71 -37.18 -28.62 -45.31
C LYS A 71 -37.04 -27.10 -45.07
N LYS A 72 -36.20 -26.47 -45.90
CA LYS A 72 -36.39 -25.28 -46.77
C LYS A 72 -37.63 -24.36 -46.52
N GLN A 73 -37.41 -23.05 -46.32
CA GLN A 73 -37.83 -22.00 -47.27
C GLN A 73 -37.14 -20.64 -47.01
N ARG A 74 -37.02 -19.86 -48.10
CA ARG A 74 -36.20 -18.68 -48.37
C ARG A 74 -37.12 -17.56 -48.87
N LEU A 75 -36.68 -16.30 -48.73
CA LEU A 75 -36.86 -15.07 -49.57
C LEU A 75 -36.72 -13.86 -48.61
N GLY A 76 -35.83 -12.87 -48.74
CA GLY A 76 -35.35 -12.09 -49.91
C GLY A 76 -36.09 -10.73 -49.91
N GLY A 77 -35.52 -9.52 -50.07
CA GLY A 77 -34.17 -9.01 -50.32
C GLY A 77 -34.23 -7.47 -50.59
N GLY A 78 -33.06 -6.85 -50.86
CA GLY A 78 -32.85 -5.53 -51.51
C GLY A 78 -33.04 -4.27 -50.64
N GLY A 79 -32.25 -3.19 -50.65
CA GLY A 79 -31.16 -2.72 -51.53
C GLY A 79 -31.41 -1.24 -51.93
N GLY A 80 -30.45 -0.33 -51.74
CA GLY A 80 -30.30 0.89 -52.57
C GLY A 80 -30.37 2.30 -51.91
N ALA A 81 -29.21 2.99 -51.95
CA ALA A 81 -28.94 4.38 -52.36
C ALA A 81 -29.51 5.64 -51.64
N ALA A 82 -28.60 6.60 -51.42
CA ALA A 82 -28.79 8.05 -51.15
C ALA A 82 -29.18 8.82 -52.46
N PRO A 83 -29.42 10.17 -52.54
CA PRO A 83 -28.84 11.30 -51.76
C PRO A 83 -29.69 12.60 -51.52
N SER A 84 -29.07 13.53 -50.75
CA SER A 84 -29.08 15.01 -50.87
C SER A 84 -30.20 15.92 -50.33
N LEU A 85 -29.74 17.10 -49.88
CA LEU A 85 -30.39 18.42 -49.68
C LEU A 85 -30.83 18.83 -48.25
N SER A 86 -30.01 19.70 -47.66
CA SER A 86 -30.33 20.80 -46.70
C SER A 86 -31.25 21.87 -47.35
N PRO A 87 -31.93 22.82 -46.63
CA PRO A 87 -31.45 23.56 -45.44
C PRO A 87 -32.52 24.02 -44.40
N CYS A 88 -32.03 24.75 -43.37
CA CYS A 88 -32.62 25.91 -42.66
C CYS A 88 -32.74 25.84 -41.12
N ASP A 89 -32.62 27.03 -40.55
CA ASP A 89 -32.23 27.40 -39.19
C ASP A 89 -33.19 27.02 -38.05
N GLY A 90 -32.61 26.80 -36.87
CA GLY A 90 -33.35 26.66 -35.62
C GLY A 90 -32.43 26.87 -34.41
N THR A 91 -32.53 28.05 -33.81
CA THR A 91 -31.85 28.50 -32.60
C THR A 91 -32.06 27.53 -31.43
N ALA A 92 -31.03 26.74 -31.09
CA ALA A 92 -31.06 25.86 -29.91
C ALA A 92 -30.34 26.51 -28.73
N ILE A 93 -31.14 26.99 -27.76
CA ILE A 93 -30.73 27.29 -26.39
C ILE A 93 -29.92 26.09 -25.88
N ARG A 94 -28.61 26.25 -25.70
CA ARG A 94 -27.76 25.25 -25.07
C ARG A 94 -28.05 25.24 -23.58
N HIS A 95 -29.03 24.44 -23.16
CA HIS A 95 -29.08 23.95 -21.79
C HIS A 95 -27.82 23.13 -21.56
N GLY A 96 -26.82 23.74 -20.90
CA GLY A 96 -25.64 23.06 -20.42
C GLY A 96 -26.09 21.92 -19.52
N THR A 97 -25.87 20.69 -19.97
CA THR A 97 -26.00 19.51 -19.14
C THR A 97 -25.12 19.70 -17.90
N PRO A 98 -25.63 19.47 -16.68
CA PRO A 98 -24.77 19.42 -15.51
C PRO A 98 -23.86 18.20 -15.71
N GLN A 99 -22.62 18.46 -16.15
CA GLN A 99 -21.59 17.45 -16.14
C GLN A 99 -21.49 16.96 -14.70
N SER A 100 -21.95 15.73 -14.49
CA SER A 100 -21.67 14.96 -13.28
C SER A 100 -20.16 14.98 -13.08
N ARG A 101 -19.70 15.89 -12.21
CA ARG A 101 -18.29 15.97 -11.81
C ARG A 101 -18.01 14.65 -11.10
N LYS A 102 -17.39 13.71 -11.82
CA LYS A 102 -16.78 12.54 -11.17
C LYS A 102 -15.99 13.07 -9.98
N PRO A 103 -16.13 12.48 -8.77
CA PRO A 103 -15.34 12.92 -7.63
C PRO A 103 -13.87 12.88 -8.05
N ALA A 104 -13.19 14.03 -7.96
CA ALA A 104 -11.81 14.14 -8.35
C ALA A 104 -10.99 13.22 -7.43
N THR A 105 -10.31 12.23 -8.01
CA THR A 105 -9.38 11.38 -7.26
C THR A 105 -8.24 12.25 -6.75
N ILE A 106 -7.92 12.14 -5.47
CA ILE A 106 -6.81 12.87 -4.86
C ILE A 106 -5.49 12.22 -5.24
N ALA A 107 -5.43 10.89 -5.30
CA ALA A 107 -4.23 10.18 -5.75
C ALA A 107 -4.01 10.42 -7.26
N GLN A 108 -2.86 11.00 -7.59
CA GLN A 108 -2.49 11.40 -8.96
C GLN A 108 -1.09 10.85 -9.31
N PRO A 109 -0.83 10.39 -10.55
CA PRO A 109 0.48 9.86 -10.96
C PRO A 109 1.66 10.80 -10.67
N GLU A 110 1.42 12.12 -10.73
CA GLU A 110 2.39 13.18 -10.43
C GLU A 110 2.96 13.07 -9.01
N MET A 111 2.19 12.52 -8.05
CA MET A 111 2.68 12.24 -6.70
C MET A 111 3.78 11.19 -6.71
N GLY A 112 3.61 10.14 -7.52
CA GLY A 112 4.62 9.11 -7.71
C GLY A 112 5.86 9.64 -8.44
N PHE A 113 5.68 10.47 -9.47
CA PHE A 113 6.79 11.13 -10.16
C PHE A 113 7.58 12.05 -9.22
N PHE A 114 6.90 12.79 -8.35
CA PHE A 114 7.55 13.61 -7.34
C PHE A 114 8.33 12.76 -6.32
N CYS A 115 7.82 11.58 -5.93
CA CYS A 115 8.58 10.65 -5.08
C CYS A 115 9.85 10.16 -5.78
N PHE A 116 9.80 9.89 -7.08
CA PHE A 116 10.99 9.57 -7.88
C PHE A 116 11.97 10.74 -8.00
N ASP A 117 11.50 11.97 -8.21
CA ASP A 117 12.35 13.17 -8.20
C ASP A 117 13.10 13.29 -6.87
N VAL A 118 12.41 13.09 -5.74
CA VAL A 118 13.02 13.13 -4.40
C VAL A 118 14.06 12.04 -4.24
N LEU A 119 13.74 10.79 -4.62
CA LEU A 119 14.65 9.66 -4.55
C LEU A 119 15.90 9.90 -5.43
N TYR A 120 15.69 10.36 -6.66
CA TYR A 120 16.75 10.64 -7.62
C TYR A 120 17.69 11.72 -7.10
N CYS A 121 17.17 12.85 -6.63
CA CYS A 121 18.00 13.92 -6.07
C CYS A 121 18.82 13.44 -4.86
N GLN A 122 18.21 12.65 -3.96
CA GLN A 122 18.93 12.07 -2.82
C GLN A 122 20.03 11.10 -3.25
N LEU A 123 19.74 10.19 -4.18
CA LEU A 123 20.72 9.24 -4.68
C LEU A 123 21.87 9.93 -5.40
N HIS A 124 21.62 11.02 -6.12
CA HIS A 124 22.60 11.76 -6.91
C HIS A 124 23.24 12.94 -6.16
N GLN A 125 22.88 13.16 -4.89
CA GLN A 125 23.36 14.28 -4.06
C GLN A 125 23.11 15.65 -4.72
N LEU A 126 21.93 15.79 -5.32
CA LEU A 126 21.44 17.03 -5.93
C LEU A 126 20.56 17.80 -4.95
N ASP A 127 20.34 19.08 -5.24
CA ASP A 127 19.38 19.90 -4.52
C ASP A 127 17.98 19.27 -4.53
N PRO A 128 17.18 19.46 -3.47
CA PRO A 128 15.83 18.93 -3.41
C PRO A 128 14.98 19.41 -4.60
N PRO A 129 14.07 18.56 -5.13
CA PRO A 129 13.24 18.96 -6.25
C PRO A 129 12.31 20.12 -5.86
N LYS A 130 11.99 20.95 -6.86
CA LYS A 130 11.02 22.04 -6.76
C LYS A 130 9.67 21.56 -6.23
N ALA A 131 8.86 22.48 -5.72
CA ALA A 131 7.51 22.17 -5.30
C ALA A 131 6.70 21.57 -6.46
N PRO A 132 5.94 20.48 -6.22
CA PRO A 132 5.15 19.85 -7.26
C PRO A 132 3.88 20.65 -7.56
N ASN A 133 3.28 20.40 -8.73
CA ASN A 133 2.08 21.08 -9.21
C ASN A 133 0.80 20.25 -9.02
N PHE A 134 0.55 19.82 -7.78
CA PHE A 134 -0.70 19.16 -7.36
C PHE A 134 -1.15 19.70 -5.99
N SER A 135 -2.36 19.34 -5.54
CA SER A 135 -2.92 19.84 -4.27
C SER A 135 -1.96 19.66 -3.09
N ASN A 136 -1.89 20.64 -2.20
CA ASN A 136 -1.10 20.57 -0.97
C ASN A 136 -1.97 20.40 0.28
N GLU A 137 -3.20 19.92 0.13
CA GLU A 137 -4.07 19.55 1.24
C GLU A 137 -3.40 18.51 2.15
N ALA A 138 -3.87 18.44 3.40
CA ALA A 138 -3.29 17.54 4.39
C ALA A 138 -4.05 16.22 4.46
N PHE A 139 -3.34 15.10 4.26
CA PHE A 139 -3.90 13.76 4.35
C PHE A 139 -2.95 12.82 5.09
N PRO A 140 -3.46 11.79 5.79
CA PRO A 140 -2.65 10.65 6.15
C PRO A 140 -2.23 9.90 4.88
N LEU A 141 -0.96 9.52 4.79
CA LEU A 141 -0.40 8.97 3.56
C LEU A 141 0.71 7.96 3.81
N PHE A 142 0.90 7.07 2.85
CA PHE A 142 1.99 6.09 2.82
C PHE A 142 2.71 6.15 1.47
N VAL A 143 4.04 5.99 1.51
CA VAL A 143 4.86 5.80 0.31
C VAL A 143 5.50 4.43 0.38
N THR A 144 5.20 3.62 -0.64
CA THR A 144 5.67 2.25 -0.76
C THR A 144 6.54 2.11 -1.99
N TRP A 145 7.76 1.62 -1.81
CA TRP A 145 8.64 1.18 -2.89
C TRP A 145 8.48 -0.32 -3.08
N THR A 146 8.33 -0.74 -4.33
CA THR A 146 8.43 -2.15 -4.73
C THR A 146 9.45 -2.31 -5.84
N ILE A 147 9.98 -3.53 -6.01
CA ILE A 147 11.05 -3.80 -6.99
C ILE A 147 10.77 -5.08 -7.78
N GLY A 148 11.13 -5.05 -9.06
CA GLY A 148 11.06 -6.20 -9.95
C GLY A 148 9.66 -6.47 -10.49
N LYS A 149 9.54 -7.50 -11.33
CA LYS A 149 8.29 -7.88 -12.00
C LYS A 149 7.24 -8.45 -11.04
N ASP A 150 7.69 -8.98 -9.91
CA ASP A 150 6.86 -9.57 -8.86
C ASP A 150 6.48 -8.56 -7.77
N MET A 151 6.75 -7.26 -7.99
CA MET A 151 6.36 -6.16 -7.11
C MET A 151 6.76 -6.38 -5.64
N ARG A 152 7.96 -6.92 -5.42
CA ARG A 152 8.44 -7.22 -4.07
C ARG A 152 8.60 -5.95 -3.27
N LEU A 153 8.05 -5.93 -2.05
CA LEU A 153 8.22 -4.82 -1.12
C LEU A 153 9.69 -4.49 -0.90
N ARG A 154 10.04 -3.22 -1.12
CA ARG A 154 11.40 -2.67 -1.03
C ARG A 154 11.54 -1.56 0.02
N GLY A 155 10.41 -1.04 0.49
CA GLY A 155 10.29 -0.11 1.61
C GLY A 155 8.86 0.40 1.72
N CYS A 156 8.34 0.64 2.91
CA CYS A 156 7.02 1.26 3.09
C CYS A 156 6.96 1.96 4.43
N ILE A 157 6.78 3.28 4.39
CA ILE A 157 6.64 4.14 5.58
C ILE A 157 5.61 5.22 5.27
N GLY A 158 4.86 5.63 6.29
CA GLY A 158 3.83 6.65 6.20
C GLY A 158 3.31 7.03 7.56
N THR A 159 2.17 7.72 7.57
CA THR A 159 1.56 8.28 8.78
C THR A 159 0.05 8.19 8.74
N PHE A 160 -0.54 8.05 9.93
CA PHE A 160 -1.98 8.20 10.16
C PHE A 160 -2.39 9.63 10.54
N ASN A 161 -1.41 10.50 10.83
CA ASN A 161 -1.66 11.91 11.05
C ASN A 161 -1.67 12.65 9.72
N ALA A 162 -2.63 13.56 9.54
CA ALA A 162 -2.69 14.37 8.33
C ALA A 162 -1.41 15.21 8.15
N MET A 163 -0.80 15.10 6.99
CA MET A 163 0.36 15.91 6.59
C MET A 163 0.11 16.50 5.21
N HIS A 164 0.55 17.74 5.01
CA HIS A 164 0.52 18.37 3.69
C HIS A 164 1.23 17.50 2.66
N LEU A 165 0.56 17.21 1.55
CA LEU A 165 1.03 16.24 0.54
C LEU A 165 2.46 16.51 0.09
N HIS A 166 2.84 17.77 -0.13
CA HIS A 166 4.19 18.10 -0.62
C HIS A 166 5.28 17.73 0.40
N ALA A 167 5.06 18.04 1.68
CA ALA A 167 5.99 17.75 2.76
C ALA A 167 6.01 16.25 3.08
N GLY A 168 4.82 15.65 3.22
CA GLY A 168 4.67 14.24 3.56
C GLY A 168 5.24 13.31 2.48
N LEU A 169 4.97 13.56 1.20
CA LEU A 169 5.54 12.75 0.12
C LEU A 169 7.06 12.87 0.06
N ARG A 170 7.63 14.06 0.26
CA ARG A 170 9.08 14.26 0.30
C ARG A 170 9.73 13.48 1.46
N GLU A 171 9.16 13.61 2.65
CA GLU A 171 9.66 12.94 3.85
C GLU A 171 9.54 11.41 3.73
N TYR A 172 8.37 10.91 3.34
CA TYR A 172 8.11 9.49 3.33
C TYR A 172 8.70 8.78 2.12
N ALA A 173 8.88 9.43 0.97
CA ALA A 173 9.67 8.87 -0.13
C ALA A 173 11.12 8.59 0.29
N THR A 174 11.74 9.55 0.98
CA THR A 174 13.12 9.43 1.50
C THR A 174 13.18 8.38 2.62
N THR A 175 12.26 8.46 3.59
CA THR A 175 12.29 7.60 4.76
C THR A 175 12.00 6.14 4.42
N SER A 176 11.05 5.87 3.52
CA SER A 176 10.76 4.51 3.07
C SER A 176 11.89 3.93 2.21
N ALA A 177 12.60 4.75 1.43
CA ALA A 177 13.73 4.29 0.61
C ALA A 177 15.00 3.97 1.42
N PHE A 178 15.29 4.77 2.46
CA PHE A 178 16.60 4.73 3.12
C PHE A 178 16.57 4.37 4.61
N LYS A 179 15.45 4.56 5.29
CA LYS A 179 15.34 4.43 6.76
C LYS A 179 14.39 3.31 7.20
N ASP A 180 13.79 2.58 6.27
CA ASP A 180 13.03 1.37 6.61
C ASP A 180 13.98 0.26 7.06
N SER A 181 14.09 0.08 8.38
CA SER A 181 15.02 -0.87 9.03
C SER A 181 14.89 -2.34 8.59
N ARG A 182 13.83 -2.69 7.84
CA ARG A 182 13.63 -4.03 7.28
C ARG A 182 14.49 -4.29 6.04
N PHE A 183 14.94 -3.23 5.38
CA PHE A 183 15.65 -3.29 4.11
C PHE A 183 16.95 -2.48 4.17
N ASN A 184 17.90 -2.81 3.31
CA ASN A 184 19.05 -1.93 3.10
C ASN A 184 18.60 -0.66 2.34
N PRO A 185 19.28 0.48 2.48
CA PRO A 185 19.00 1.66 1.67
C PRO A 185 18.92 1.34 0.17
N ILE A 186 17.96 1.90 -0.56
CA ILE A 186 17.85 1.76 -2.02
C ILE A 186 19.10 2.33 -2.70
N THR A 187 19.63 1.66 -3.73
CA THR A 187 20.79 2.13 -4.52
C THR A 187 20.39 2.61 -5.91
N ARG A 188 21.29 3.33 -6.59
CA ARG A 188 21.10 3.84 -7.96
C ARG A 188 20.77 2.74 -8.97
N ASP A 189 21.45 1.59 -8.87
CA ASP A 189 21.26 0.46 -9.80
C ASP A 189 19.88 -0.22 -9.66
N GLU A 190 19.15 0.07 -8.58
CA GLU A 190 17.79 -0.41 -8.39
C GLU A 190 16.76 0.42 -9.15
N LEU A 191 17.04 1.70 -9.44
CA LEU A 191 16.09 2.65 -10.03
C LEU A 191 15.30 2.07 -11.22
N PRO A 192 15.92 1.46 -12.25
CA PRO A 192 15.18 0.97 -13.42
C PRO A 192 14.16 -0.15 -13.14
N ARG A 193 14.22 -0.75 -11.95
CA ARG A 193 13.34 -1.86 -11.53
C ARG A 193 12.33 -1.45 -10.47
N LEU A 194 12.35 -0.19 -10.03
CA LEU A 194 11.48 0.29 -8.96
C LEU A 194 10.11 0.71 -9.49
N HIS A 195 9.13 0.54 -8.61
CA HIS A 195 7.83 1.17 -8.69
C HIS A 195 7.58 1.87 -7.35
N VAL A 196 6.81 2.95 -7.41
CA VAL A 196 6.35 3.66 -6.23
C VAL A 196 4.84 3.68 -6.20
N SER A 197 4.28 3.33 -5.05
CA SER A 197 2.85 3.42 -4.75
C SER A 197 2.66 4.50 -3.70
N VAL A 198 1.77 5.45 -3.99
CA VAL A 198 1.33 6.50 -3.07
C VAL A 198 -0.09 6.19 -2.65
N SER A 199 -0.30 5.91 -1.37
CA SER A 199 -1.61 5.59 -0.79
C SER A 199 -2.06 6.75 0.10
N ILE A 200 -3.17 7.39 -0.26
CA ILE A 200 -3.80 8.49 0.49
C ILE A 200 -4.99 7.94 1.27
N LEU A 201 -5.00 8.08 2.59
CA LEU A 201 -6.05 7.52 3.45
C LEU A 201 -7.14 8.55 3.72
N ARG A 202 -8.40 8.12 3.63
CA ARG A 202 -9.58 8.98 3.72
C ARG A 202 -10.74 8.28 4.42
N HIS A 203 -11.78 9.05 4.73
CA HIS A 203 -13.05 8.55 5.25
C HIS A 203 -12.87 7.70 6.52
N PHE A 204 -12.16 8.26 7.51
CA PHE A 204 -12.00 7.63 8.82
C PHE A 204 -13.33 7.68 9.56
N GLU A 205 -13.84 6.50 9.91
CA GLU A 205 -15.11 6.31 10.62
C GLU A 205 -14.90 5.34 11.77
N ASP A 206 -15.42 5.69 12.96
CA ASP A 206 -15.44 4.75 14.07
C ASP A 206 -16.49 3.65 13.77
N GLY A 207 -16.05 2.39 13.84
CA GLY A 207 -16.93 1.24 13.63
C GLY A 207 -17.79 0.98 14.86
N VAL A 208 -19.00 0.50 14.63
CA VAL A 208 -19.94 0.10 15.69
C VAL A 208 -19.39 -1.08 16.50
N ASP A 209 -18.78 -2.04 15.81
CA ASP A 209 -18.09 -3.19 16.41
C ASP A 209 -16.84 -3.60 15.60
N TYR A 210 -16.19 -4.70 16.00
CA TYR A 210 -14.96 -5.18 15.37
C TYR A 210 -15.17 -5.83 13.98
N LEU A 211 -16.43 -6.02 13.57
CA LEU A 211 -16.84 -6.56 12.27
C LEU A 211 -17.45 -5.47 11.35
N ASP A 212 -17.61 -4.23 11.83
CA ASP A 212 -18.19 -3.14 11.06
C ASP A 212 -17.21 -2.53 10.04
N TRP A 213 -16.79 -3.34 9.07
CA TRP A 213 -15.93 -2.97 7.94
C TRP A 213 -16.06 -4.02 6.82
N GLU A 214 -15.51 -3.75 5.65
CA GLU A 214 -15.69 -4.63 4.48
C GLU A 214 -14.33 -5.01 3.89
N VAL A 215 -14.10 -6.31 3.71
CA VAL A 215 -12.85 -6.84 3.16
C VAL A 215 -12.67 -6.38 1.71
N GLY A 216 -11.50 -5.83 1.38
CA GLY A 216 -11.20 -5.31 0.05
C GLY A 216 -11.66 -3.87 -0.18
N VAL A 217 -12.49 -3.31 0.70
CA VAL A 217 -12.93 -1.91 0.65
C VAL A 217 -12.27 -1.08 1.75
N HIS A 218 -12.30 -1.59 2.98
CA HIS A 218 -11.87 -0.85 4.17
C HIS A 218 -10.51 -1.31 4.67
N GLY A 219 -9.65 -0.33 4.97
CA GLY A 219 -8.54 -0.47 5.88
C GLY A 219 -9.07 -0.33 7.30
N ILE A 220 -8.38 -0.96 8.25
CA ILE A 220 -8.79 -0.94 9.66
C ILE A 220 -7.63 -0.51 10.55
N ARG A 221 -7.96 0.27 11.57
CA ARG A 221 -7.09 0.61 12.69
C ARG A 221 -7.81 0.19 13.96
N ILE A 222 -7.17 -0.68 14.74
CA ILE A 222 -7.68 -1.11 16.04
C ILE A 222 -6.88 -0.46 17.15
N GLU A 223 -7.57 -0.07 18.22
CA GLU A 223 -6.98 0.32 19.49
C GLU A 223 -7.41 -0.67 20.57
N PHE A 224 -6.43 -1.15 21.34
CA PHE A 224 -6.66 -2.18 22.34
C PHE A 224 -5.65 -2.09 23.48
N HIS A 225 -5.93 -2.78 24.58
CA HIS A 225 -4.99 -2.93 25.69
C HIS A 225 -4.31 -4.29 25.60
N ASN A 226 -2.99 -4.31 25.71
CA ASN A 226 -2.27 -5.57 25.82
C ASN A 226 -2.42 -6.18 27.22
N GLU A 227 -1.91 -7.40 27.40
CA GLU A 227 -1.96 -8.14 28.69
C GLU A 227 -1.31 -7.38 29.87
N LYS A 228 -0.53 -6.34 29.57
CA LYS A 228 0.14 -5.47 30.55
C LYS A 228 -0.61 -4.16 30.80
N GLY A 229 -1.85 -4.03 30.32
CA GLY A 229 -2.67 -2.83 30.44
C GLY A 229 -2.16 -1.64 29.60
N ASN A 230 -1.21 -1.84 28.67
CA ASN A 230 -0.74 -0.73 27.84
C ASN A 230 -1.61 -0.60 26.59
N LYS A 231 -2.04 0.63 26.31
CA LYS A 231 -2.73 0.96 25.05
C LYS A 231 -1.79 0.72 23.86
N ARG A 232 -2.31 0.03 22.85
CA ARG A 232 -1.64 -0.30 21.59
C ARG A 232 -2.57 0.01 20.43
N THR A 233 -1.96 0.26 19.29
CA THR A 233 -2.64 0.45 18.03
C THR A 233 -2.01 -0.42 16.97
N ALA A 234 -2.84 -0.96 16.09
CA ALA A 234 -2.38 -1.70 14.93
C ALA A 234 -3.28 -1.39 13.75
N THR A 235 -2.73 -1.47 12.53
CA THR A 235 -3.50 -1.21 11.32
C THR A 235 -3.13 -2.16 10.17
N TYR A 236 -4.10 -2.39 9.30
CA TYR A 236 -3.95 -2.94 7.97
C TYR A 236 -4.61 -2.03 6.94
N LEU A 237 -3.98 -1.90 5.77
CA LEU A 237 -4.52 -1.22 4.59
C LEU A 237 -5.62 -2.09 3.95
N PRO A 238 -6.51 -1.51 3.11
CA PRO A 238 -7.62 -2.25 2.50
C PRO A 238 -7.23 -3.51 1.73
N SER A 239 -6.04 -3.52 1.10
CA SER A 239 -5.57 -4.64 0.28
C SER A 239 -5.19 -5.88 1.08
N VAL A 240 -4.74 -5.74 2.34
CA VAL A 240 -4.04 -6.81 3.06
C VAL A 240 -4.94 -8.02 3.33
N ALA A 241 -6.16 -7.80 3.83
CA ALA A 241 -7.07 -8.90 4.15
C ALA A 241 -7.45 -9.70 2.89
N MET A 242 -7.72 -9.00 1.79
CA MET A 242 -8.06 -9.60 0.50
C MET A 242 -6.89 -10.40 -0.08
N GLU A 243 -5.67 -9.86 -0.05
CA GLU A 243 -4.47 -10.55 -0.56
C GLU A 243 -4.15 -11.84 0.21
N GLN A 244 -4.42 -11.86 1.51
CA GLN A 244 -4.22 -13.04 2.36
C GLN A 244 -5.39 -14.04 2.29
N GLY A 245 -6.52 -13.64 1.72
CA GLY A 245 -7.76 -14.41 1.76
C GLY A 245 -8.31 -14.58 3.18
N TRP A 246 -8.10 -13.57 4.03
CA TRP A 246 -8.61 -13.56 5.40
C TRP A 246 -10.03 -13.02 5.46
N ASP A 247 -10.87 -13.65 6.29
CA ASP A 247 -12.12 -13.05 6.73
C ASP A 247 -11.88 -11.96 7.79
N GLN A 248 -12.96 -11.32 8.24
CA GLN A 248 -12.88 -10.24 9.22
C GLN A 248 -12.28 -10.69 10.56
N ILE A 249 -12.67 -11.88 11.04
CA ILE A 249 -12.22 -12.41 12.33
C ILE A 249 -10.74 -12.74 12.28
N GLN A 250 -10.31 -13.46 11.23
CA GLN A 250 -8.91 -13.78 10.99
C GLN A 250 -8.06 -12.52 10.86
N THR A 251 -8.58 -11.49 10.19
CA THR A 251 -7.88 -10.20 10.06
C THR A 251 -7.71 -9.53 11.41
N ILE A 252 -8.76 -9.46 12.24
CA ILE A 252 -8.70 -8.87 13.59
C ILE A 252 -7.74 -9.63 14.49
N ASP A 253 -7.79 -10.96 14.49
CA ASP A 253 -6.90 -11.81 15.28
C ASP A 253 -5.43 -11.60 14.85
N SER A 254 -5.16 -11.61 13.55
CA SER A 254 -3.84 -11.32 12.99
C SER A 254 -3.34 -9.93 13.39
N LEU A 255 -4.24 -8.94 13.33
CA LEU A 255 -3.92 -7.55 13.64
C LEU A 255 -3.62 -7.32 15.13
N LEU A 256 -4.33 -8.02 16.02
CA LEU A 256 -4.06 -8.05 17.46
C LEU A 256 -2.65 -8.57 17.75
N HIS A 257 -2.31 -9.71 17.15
CA HIS A 257 -0.97 -10.28 17.29
C HIS A 257 0.08 -9.30 16.77
N LYS A 258 -0.10 -8.74 15.57
CA LYS A 258 0.79 -7.72 14.99
C LYS A 258 0.97 -6.51 15.92
N GLY A 259 -0.08 -6.07 16.60
CA GLY A 259 -0.04 -5.00 17.60
C GLY A 259 0.65 -5.36 18.92
N GLY A 260 1.05 -6.63 19.08
CA GLY A 260 1.81 -7.13 20.21
C GLY A 260 0.97 -7.80 21.29
N PHE A 261 -0.29 -8.16 21.01
CA PHE A 261 -1.08 -9.06 21.84
C PHE A 261 -0.50 -10.48 21.76
N LYS A 262 -0.38 -11.19 22.90
CA LYS A 262 0.20 -12.54 22.95
C LYS A 262 -0.69 -13.58 23.60
N GLY A 263 -1.82 -13.16 24.17
CA GLY A 263 -2.77 -14.03 24.82
C GLY A 263 -3.64 -14.76 23.81
N LEU A 264 -4.53 -15.62 24.32
CA LEU A 264 -5.60 -16.19 23.53
C LEU A 264 -6.60 -15.08 23.15
N VAL A 265 -6.96 -14.99 21.87
CA VAL A 265 -7.95 -14.02 21.41
C VAL A 265 -9.34 -14.60 21.65
N THR A 266 -10.01 -14.12 22.70
CA THR A 266 -11.39 -14.50 23.04
C THR A 266 -12.40 -13.52 22.42
N PRO A 267 -13.69 -13.89 22.31
CA PRO A 267 -14.73 -12.97 21.86
C PRO A 267 -14.81 -11.67 22.68
N ASP A 268 -14.56 -11.72 23.98
CA ASP A 268 -14.56 -10.51 24.83
C ASP A 268 -13.41 -9.57 24.49
N ILE A 269 -12.23 -10.12 24.18
CA ILE A 269 -11.11 -9.31 23.71
C ILE A 269 -11.46 -8.62 22.39
N ARG A 270 -12.10 -9.33 21.43
CA ARG A 270 -12.55 -8.74 20.16
C ARG A 270 -13.60 -7.64 20.37
N ARG A 271 -14.54 -7.85 21.29
CA ARG A 271 -15.55 -6.84 21.64
C ARG A 271 -14.98 -5.62 22.36
N SER A 272 -13.84 -5.77 23.05
CA SER A 272 -13.18 -4.66 23.75
C SER A 272 -12.39 -3.71 22.84
N LEU A 273 -12.24 -4.04 21.55
CA LEU A 273 -11.47 -3.25 20.60
C LEU A 273 -12.23 -1.99 20.22
N LYS A 274 -11.54 -0.86 20.14
CA LYS A 274 -12.02 0.28 19.35
C LYS A 274 -11.54 0.09 17.91
N LEU A 275 -12.48 -0.04 16.98
CA LEU A 275 -12.17 -0.14 15.55
C LEU A 275 -12.49 1.20 14.88
N THR A 276 -11.56 1.67 14.05
CA THR A 276 -11.77 2.75 13.09
C THR A 276 -11.51 2.18 11.71
N ARG A 277 -12.48 2.28 10.81
CA ARG A 277 -12.34 1.93 9.39
C ARG A 277 -11.98 3.16 8.56
N TYR A 278 -11.33 2.94 7.43
CA TYR A 278 -10.99 3.99 6.48
C TYR A 278 -10.89 3.43 5.07
N GLN A 279 -10.93 4.29 4.07
CA GLN A 279 -10.68 3.95 2.67
C GLN A 279 -9.33 4.52 2.24
N SER A 280 -8.78 4.02 1.13
CA SER A 280 -7.58 4.60 0.55
C SER A 280 -7.69 4.74 -0.95
N GLU A 281 -7.19 5.85 -1.47
CA GLU A 281 -6.91 6.02 -2.88
C GLU A 281 -5.43 5.71 -3.11
N GLU A 282 -5.13 4.85 -4.07
CA GLU A 282 -3.75 4.46 -4.38
C GLU A 282 -3.43 4.70 -5.85
N VAL A 283 -2.24 5.22 -6.10
CA VAL A 283 -1.65 5.30 -7.43
C VAL A 283 -0.27 4.66 -7.42
N THR A 284 0.02 3.84 -8.43
CA THR A 284 1.31 3.19 -8.61
C THR A 284 1.90 3.59 -9.95
N VAL A 285 3.17 4.00 -9.96
CA VAL A 285 3.92 4.31 -11.18
C VAL A 285 5.27 3.60 -11.17
N SER A 286 5.71 3.17 -12.35
CA SER A 286 7.03 2.58 -12.55
C SER A 286 8.10 3.65 -12.78
N TYR A 287 9.37 3.28 -12.63
CA TYR A 287 10.47 4.15 -13.07
C TYR A 287 10.41 4.46 -14.57
N GLN A 288 9.89 3.55 -15.40
CA GLN A 288 9.72 3.79 -16.83
C GLN A 288 8.67 4.88 -17.11
N ASP A 289 7.57 4.89 -16.36
CA ASP A 289 6.55 5.95 -16.43
C ASP A 289 7.16 7.29 -16.03
N TYR A 290 7.97 7.31 -14.98
CA TYR A 290 8.70 8.49 -14.52
C TYR A 290 9.67 9.02 -15.59
N MET A 291 10.46 8.16 -16.23
CA MET A 291 11.38 8.56 -17.30
C MET A 291 10.62 9.14 -18.50
N THR A 292 9.48 8.54 -18.86
CA THR A 292 8.61 9.03 -19.93
C THR A 292 8.03 10.40 -19.58
N HIS A 293 7.57 10.59 -18.34
CA HIS A 293 7.11 11.88 -17.83
C HIS A 293 8.21 12.94 -17.87
N CYS A 294 9.44 12.60 -17.45
CA CYS A 294 10.58 13.50 -17.47
C CYS A 294 10.97 13.93 -18.89
N HIS A 295 10.89 13.01 -19.86
CA HIS A 295 11.14 13.31 -21.26
C HIS A 295 10.13 14.35 -21.77
N ASN A 296 8.84 14.13 -21.50
CA ASN A 296 7.76 15.02 -21.94
C ASN A 296 7.81 16.42 -21.32
N ARG A 297 8.42 16.60 -20.15
CA ARG A 297 8.61 17.92 -19.52
C ARG A 297 9.77 18.73 -20.09
N ARG A 298 10.66 18.09 -20.85
CA ARG A 298 11.84 18.72 -21.47
C ARG A 298 11.63 19.10 -22.93
N CYS A 299 10.56 18.60 -23.55
CA CYS A 299 10.08 18.99 -24.87
C CYS A 299 9.04 20.11 -24.73
#